data_AF-F8ANA4-F1
#
_entry.id   AF-F8ANA4-F1
#
_cell.length_a   1.000
_cell.length_b   1.000
_cell.length_c   1.000
_cell.angle_alpha   90.00
_cell.angle_beta   90.00
_cell.angle_gamma   90.00
#
_symmetry.space_group_name_H-M   'P 1'
#
loop_
_entity.id
_entity.type
_entity.pdbx_description
1 polymer ?
#
loop_
_entity_poly.entity_id
_entity_poly.type
_entity_poly.pdbx_seq_one_letter_code
_entity_poly.pdbx_strand_id
1 'polypeptide(L)'
;MGVDKSDKLNKIIKLLPGYNCRACGYKRCDIFAEELLNGRTSLDKCPFLFREDFKQNMIELKELLKDVEYKEVKSEAEEEEKLVGVIDEYEADFLLDPLPNEHSCRETLMIADKKPLKIGDYIQYRPLGCPIPHFAKIIDENHGLYIVHIEGPCHRITGKEKEYINVGIAMVVAFEGIVIGKVPEVGHTVKFIPNHCMMQKVHSGVVVEVEGNRAYIEGIDLKVW
;
A
#
# COMPACT_ATOMS: atom_id res chain seq x y z
N MET A 1 22.41 33.02 -12.77
CA MET A 1 20.93 32.84 -12.79
C MET A 1 20.67 31.41 -12.34
N GLY A 2 20.37 31.23 -11.05
CA GLY A 2 20.17 29.90 -10.47
C GLY A 2 18.85 29.33 -10.98
N VAL A 3 18.90 28.18 -11.66
CA VAL A 3 17.69 27.38 -11.88
C VAL A 3 17.22 26.98 -10.49
N ASP A 4 16.10 27.56 -10.07
CA ASP A 4 15.61 27.47 -8.71
C ASP A 4 15.39 26.00 -8.33
N LYS A 5 15.99 25.57 -7.22
CA LYS A 5 15.87 24.19 -6.70
C LYS A 5 14.39 23.80 -6.56
N SER A 6 13.53 24.79 -6.29
CA SER A 6 12.06 24.70 -6.27
C SER A 6 11.45 24.30 -7.63
N ASP A 7 11.87 24.92 -8.73
CA ASP A 7 11.36 24.60 -10.07
C ASP A 7 11.74 23.20 -10.52
N LYS A 8 12.95 22.77 -10.17
CA LYS A 8 13.44 21.42 -10.46
C LYS A 8 12.66 20.37 -9.66
N LEU A 9 12.39 20.62 -8.39
CA LEU A 9 11.56 19.77 -7.53
C LEU A 9 10.15 19.62 -8.09
N ASN A 10 9.50 20.73 -8.45
CA ASN A 10 8.15 20.71 -9.01
C ASN A 10 8.04 19.90 -10.31
N LYS A 11 9.09 19.91 -11.14
CA LYS A 11 9.17 19.06 -12.35
C LYS A 11 9.28 17.58 -12.00
N ILE A 12 10.11 17.22 -11.02
CA ILE A 12 10.25 15.84 -10.56
C ILE A 12 8.90 15.33 -10.03
N ILE A 13 8.22 16.10 -9.17
CA ILE A 13 6.90 15.73 -8.62
C ILE A 13 5.88 15.44 -9.73
N LYS A 14 5.84 16.26 -10.78
CA LYS A 14 4.93 16.08 -11.92
C LYS A 14 5.23 14.84 -12.77
N LEU A 15 6.48 14.40 -12.81
CA LEU A 15 6.91 13.24 -13.58
C LEU A 15 6.74 11.93 -12.79
N LEU A 16 6.66 12.00 -11.46
CA LEU A 16 6.39 10.84 -10.63
C LEU A 16 4.93 10.36 -10.76
N PRO A 17 4.65 9.07 -10.46
CA PRO A 17 3.30 8.51 -10.59
C PRO A 17 2.22 9.13 -9.70
N GLY A 18 2.61 9.81 -8.62
CA GLY A 18 1.68 10.51 -7.73
C GLY A 18 0.75 9.62 -6.89
N TYR A 19 0.96 8.30 -6.89
CA TYR A 19 0.09 7.36 -6.17
C TYR A 19 0.19 7.43 -4.65
N ASN A 20 1.25 8.03 -4.09
CA ASN A 20 1.53 8.05 -2.65
C ASN A 20 1.40 6.67 -1.98
N CYS A 21 1.80 5.62 -2.72
CA CYS A 21 1.58 4.22 -2.37
C CYS A 21 2.62 3.63 -1.40
N ARG A 22 3.64 4.41 -1.04
CA ARG A 22 4.73 4.04 -0.13
C ARG A 22 5.62 2.85 -0.55
N ALA A 23 5.46 2.33 -1.77
CA ALA A 23 6.26 1.21 -2.27
C ALA A 23 7.78 1.49 -2.34
N CYS A 24 8.19 2.76 -2.42
CA CYS A 24 9.59 3.18 -2.39
C CYS A 24 10.13 3.48 -0.98
N GLY A 25 9.33 3.29 0.07
CA GLY A 25 9.63 3.63 1.46
C GLY A 25 9.16 5.03 1.90
N TYR A 26 8.80 5.91 0.96
CA TYR A 26 8.40 7.30 1.25
C TYR A 26 6.89 7.49 1.25
N LYS A 27 6.36 8.19 2.28
CA LYS A 27 4.92 8.42 2.50
C LYS A 27 4.21 9.07 1.31
N ARG A 28 4.89 9.98 0.62
CA ARG A 28 4.33 10.73 -0.49
C ARG A 28 5.36 10.89 -1.61
N CYS A 29 4.87 11.03 -2.83
CA CYS A 29 5.71 11.19 -4.01
C CYS A 29 6.48 12.51 -4.00
N ASP A 30 6.01 13.56 -3.32
CA ASP A 30 6.75 14.81 -3.13
C ASP A 30 7.96 14.63 -2.21
N ILE A 31 7.80 13.91 -1.10
CA ILE A 31 8.92 13.55 -0.21
C ILE A 31 9.95 12.70 -0.95
N PHE A 32 9.49 11.70 -1.72
CA PHE A 32 10.38 10.93 -2.58
C PHE A 32 11.11 11.81 -3.61
N ALA A 33 10.44 12.79 -4.20
CA ALA A 33 11.05 13.74 -5.14
C ALA A 33 12.14 14.60 -4.50
N GLU A 34 11.93 15.06 -3.26
CA GLU A 34 12.94 15.81 -2.50
C GLU A 34 14.18 14.97 -2.20
N GLU A 35 13.97 13.72 -1.79
CA GLU A 35 15.05 12.80 -1.44
C GLU A 35 15.84 12.33 -2.68
N LEU A 36 15.17 12.17 -3.82
CA LEU A 36 15.81 12.00 -5.13
C LEU A 36 16.68 13.21 -5.48
N LEU A 37 16.16 14.43 -5.30
CA LEU A 37 16.88 15.66 -5.61
C LEU A 37 18.07 15.89 -4.66
N ASN A 38 17.99 15.42 -3.42
CA ASN A 38 19.04 15.49 -2.43
C ASN A 38 20.06 14.34 -2.54
N GLY A 39 19.87 13.40 -3.47
CA GLY A 39 20.79 12.28 -3.72
C GLY A 39 20.80 11.23 -2.59
N ARG A 40 19.72 11.16 -1.80
CA ARG A 40 19.57 10.22 -0.67
C ARG A 40 18.86 8.91 -1.04
N THR A 41 18.20 8.89 -2.19
CA THR A 41 17.56 7.71 -2.78
C THR A 41 17.67 7.74 -4.29
N SER A 42 17.29 6.66 -4.95
CA SER A 42 17.37 6.46 -6.39
C SER A 42 16.01 6.11 -7.02
N LEU A 43 15.89 6.34 -8.33
CA LEU A 43 14.63 6.19 -9.08
C LEU A 43 14.13 4.74 -9.09
N ASP A 44 15.03 3.77 -9.00
CA ASP A 44 14.75 2.33 -8.99
C ASP A 44 13.95 1.87 -7.77
N LYS A 45 13.92 2.65 -6.68
CA LYS A 45 13.05 2.35 -5.54
C LYS A 45 11.56 2.48 -5.85
N CYS A 46 11.18 3.18 -6.92
CA CYS A 46 9.78 3.27 -7.33
C CYS A 46 9.46 2.21 -8.41
N PRO A 47 8.76 1.11 -8.08
CA PRO A 47 8.47 0.05 -9.05
C PRO A 47 7.56 0.54 -10.20
N PHE A 48 6.74 1.56 -9.95
CA PHE A 48 5.81 2.11 -10.94
C PHE A 48 6.50 2.89 -12.06
N LEU A 49 7.71 3.41 -11.85
CA LEU A 49 8.47 4.12 -12.89
C LEU A 49 8.99 3.21 -14.01
N PHE A 50 9.00 1.89 -13.80
CA PHE A 50 9.41 0.91 -14.81
C PHE A 50 8.27 0.49 -15.74
N ARG A 51 7.06 1.00 -15.52
CA ARG A 51 5.89 0.71 -16.35
C ARG A 51 5.99 1.46 -17.68
N GLU A 52 5.43 0.90 -18.75
CA GLU A 52 5.53 1.48 -20.10
C GLU A 52 4.92 2.89 -20.17
N ASP A 53 3.83 3.11 -19.44
CA ASP A 53 3.13 4.37 -19.25
C ASP A 53 3.99 5.47 -18.60
N PHE A 54 5.07 5.10 -17.90
CA PHE A 54 6.02 6.04 -17.28
C PHE A 54 7.40 6.03 -17.95
N LYS A 55 7.58 5.32 -19.06
CA LYS A 55 8.88 5.19 -19.74
C LYS A 55 9.47 6.54 -20.16
N GLN A 56 8.63 7.44 -20.67
CA GLN A 56 9.04 8.79 -21.05
C GLN A 56 9.40 9.63 -19.82
N ASN A 57 8.57 9.56 -18.77
CA ASN A 57 8.83 10.24 -17.50
C ASN A 57 10.15 9.76 -16.87
N MET A 58 10.47 8.47 -16.95
CA MET A 58 11.71 7.89 -16.45
C MET A 58 12.95 8.43 -17.17
N ILE A 59 12.85 8.68 -18.49
CA ILE A 59 13.93 9.30 -19.27
C ILE A 59 14.13 10.75 -18.82
N GLU A 60 13.05 11.51 -18.69
CA GLU A 60 13.10 12.91 -18.25
C GLU A 60 13.59 13.05 -16.81
N LEU A 61 13.19 12.15 -15.91
CA LEU A 61 13.68 12.09 -14.54
C LEU A 61 15.18 11.81 -14.49
N LYS A 62 15.69 10.89 -15.31
CA LYS A 62 17.14 10.64 -15.42
C LYS A 62 17.91 11.87 -15.89
N GLU A 63 17.39 12.58 -16.88
CA GLU A 63 18.00 13.84 -17.36
C GLU A 63 17.97 14.94 -16.30
N LEU A 64 16.88 15.07 -15.55
CA LEU A 64 16.78 16.04 -14.46
C LEU A 64 17.74 15.69 -13.32
N LEU A 65 17.94 14.42 -13.02
CA LEU A 65 18.76 13.96 -11.89
C LEU A 65 20.22 13.66 -12.25
N LYS A 66 20.65 13.89 -13.49
CA LYS A 66 22.01 13.56 -13.96
C LYS A 66 23.15 14.26 -13.19
N ASP A 67 22.87 15.43 -12.64
CA ASP A 67 23.85 16.25 -11.90
C ASP A 67 23.78 16.00 -10.38
N VAL A 68 22.96 15.05 -9.92
CA VAL A 68 22.82 14.72 -8.49
C VAL A 68 23.84 13.65 -8.13
N GLU A 69 24.77 13.99 -7.24
CA GLU A 69 25.69 13.03 -6.63
C GLU A 69 24.95 12.22 -5.57
N TYR A 70 24.85 10.90 -5.78
CA TYR A 70 24.32 9.98 -4.79
C TYR A 70 25.29 9.90 -3.61
N LYS A 71 24.85 10.32 -2.44
CA LYS A 71 25.61 10.09 -1.20
C LYS A 71 25.29 8.67 -0.76
N GLU A 72 26.32 7.88 -0.42
CA GLU A 72 26.11 6.64 0.31
C GLU A 72 25.44 6.99 1.65
N VAL A 73 24.13 6.83 1.74
CA VAL A 73 23.38 7.10 2.96
C VAL A 73 23.56 5.90 3.88
N LYS A 74 24.42 6.04 4.89
CA LYS A 74 24.24 5.32 6.16
C LYS A 74 22.86 5.70 6.66
N SER A 75 22.02 4.70 6.93
CA SER A 75 20.70 4.86 7.54
C SER A 75 20.82 5.66 8.84
N GLU A 76 20.61 6.98 8.77
CA GLU A 76 20.43 7.82 9.94
C GLU A 76 19.05 7.50 10.50
N ALA A 77 19.02 7.21 11.81
CA ALA A 77 17.84 6.83 12.55
C ALA A 77 16.71 7.84 12.30
N GLU A 78 15.61 7.33 11.75
CA GLU A 78 14.42 8.10 11.41
C GLU A 78 13.89 8.79 12.68
N GLU A 79 13.79 10.12 12.66
CA GLU A 79 12.85 10.82 13.54
C GLU A 79 11.48 10.17 13.31
N GLU A 80 10.81 9.72 14.37
CA GLU A 80 9.49 9.06 14.33
C GLU A 80 8.46 10.01 13.70
N GLU A 81 8.41 10.07 12.37
CA GLU A 81 7.44 10.87 11.66
C GLU A 81 6.06 10.22 11.85
N LYS A 82 5.13 10.98 12.42
CA LYS A 82 3.73 10.59 12.61
C LYS A 82 3.13 9.92 11.37
N LEU A 83 2.49 8.77 11.58
CA LEU A 83 1.79 8.02 10.53
C LEU A 83 0.40 8.63 10.38
N VAL A 84 0.15 9.38 9.31
CA VAL A 84 -1.11 10.12 9.14
C VAL A 84 -1.79 9.69 7.84
N GLY A 85 -3.10 9.45 7.88
CA GLY A 85 -3.89 9.17 6.68
C GLY A 85 -4.01 10.40 5.78
N VAL A 86 -3.93 10.19 4.46
CA VAL A 86 -3.83 11.31 3.50
C VAL A 86 -5.15 12.07 3.37
N ILE A 87 -6.28 11.37 3.47
CA ILE A 87 -7.61 11.96 3.24
C ILE A 87 -8.27 12.40 4.55
N ASP A 88 -8.06 11.66 5.62
CA ASP A 88 -8.76 11.83 6.89
C ASP A 88 -7.91 12.50 7.97
N GLU A 89 -6.61 12.68 7.73
CA GLU A 89 -5.65 13.32 8.65
C GLU A 89 -5.55 12.63 10.03
N TYR A 90 -6.11 11.43 10.17
CA TYR A 90 -6.01 10.67 11.41
C TYR A 90 -4.60 10.11 11.59
N GLU A 91 -4.11 10.18 12.82
CA GLU A 91 -2.86 9.53 13.21
C GLU A 91 -3.12 8.03 13.44
N ALA A 92 -2.40 7.20 12.70
CA ALA A 92 -2.35 5.76 12.86
C ALA A 92 -1.29 5.38 13.89
N ASP A 93 -1.57 4.32 14.64
CA ASP A 93 -0.69 3.79 15.67
C ASP A 93 0.50 3.05 15.04
N PHE A 94 0.30 2.40 13.89
CA PHE A 94 1.34 1.67 13.15
C PHE A 94 1.00 1.45 11.67
N LEU A 95 2.00 1.00 10.91
CA LEU A 95 1.78 0.41 9.58
C LEU A 95 1.66 -1.10 9.70
N LEU A 96 0.82 -1.69 8.86
CA LEU A 96 0.72 -3.12 8.71
C LEU A 96 1.33 -3.52 7.36
N ASP A 97 2.46 -4.21 7.39
CA ASP A 97 3.15 -4.74 6.23
C ASP A 97 2.68 -6.16 5.88
N PRO A 98 2.85 -6.62 4.64
CA PRO A 98 2.64 -8.01 4.27
C PRO A 98 3.47 -8.97 5.13
N LEU A 99 2.98 -10.22 5.26
CA LEU A 99 3.81 -11.29 5.82
C LEU A 99 5.04 -11.57 4.95
N PRO A 100 6.10 -12.20 5.49
CA PRO A 100 7.30 -12.51 4.72
C PRO A 100 7.01 -13.28 3.44
N ASN A 101 7.54 -12.78 2.32
CA ASN A 101 7.35 -13.32 0.95
C ASN A 101 5.93 -13.16 0.37
N GLU A 102 5.06 -12.38 1.01
CA GLU A 102 3.74 -12.02 0.48
C GLU A 102 3.78 -10.60 -0.12
N HIS A 103 2.92 -10.34 -1.10
CA HIS A 103 2.90 -9.09 -1.86
C HIS A 103 1.83 -8.09 -1.37
N SER A 104 0.97 -8.52 -0.44
CA SER A 104 -0.06 -7.71 0.20
C SER A 104 -0.32 -8.26 1.60
N CYS A 105 -0.86 -7.42 2.48
CA CYS A 105 -1.48 -7.93 3.71
C CYS A 105 -2.62 -8.88 3.32
N ARG A 106 -2.88 -9.87 4.16
CA ARG A 106 -4.04 -10.75 3.93
C ARG A 106 -5.29 -10.04 4.40
N GLU A 107 -6.33 -10.11 3.59
CA GLU A 107 -7.68 -9.68 3.96
C GLU A 107 -8.55 -10.92 4.17
N THR A 108 -9.27 -10.97 5.28
CA THR A 108 -10.34 -11.96 5.49
C THR A 108 -11.66 -11.34 5.10
N LEU A 109 -12.38 -12.01 4.19
CA LEU A 109 -13.60 -11.50 3.58
C LEU A 109 -14.80 -12.34 4.00
N MET A 110 -15.88 -11.65 4.37
CA MET A 110 -17.22 -12.20 4.37
C MET A 110 -17.90 -11.84 3.04
N ILE A 111 -18.14 -12.86 2.22
CA ILE A 111 -18.78 -12.72 0.91
C ILE A 111 -20.21 -13.26 1.01
N ALA A 112 -21.20 -12.41 0.79
CA ALA A 112 -22.62 -12.80 0.86
C ALA A 112 -23.15 -13.45 -0.43
N ASP A 113 -22.44 -13.27 -1.55
CA ASP A 113 -22.75 -13.95 -2.80
C ASP A 113 -22.56 -15.46 -2.64
N LYS A 114 -23.51 -16.25 -3.11
CA LYS A 114 -23.56 -17.71 -2.96
C LYS A 114 -22.91 -18.46 -4.13
N LYS A 115 -22.29 -17.75 -5.09
CA LYS A 115 -21.51 -18.39 -6.14
C LYS A 115 -20.47 -19.32 -5.51
N PRO A 116 -20.23 -20.49 -6.10
CA PRO A 116 -19.17 -21.37 -5.63
C PRO A 116 -17.82 -20.70 -5.82
N LEU A 117 -17.04 -20.63 -4.74
CA LEU A 117 -15.67 -20.13 -4.72
C LEU A 117 -14.78 -21.23 -4.14
N LYS A 118 -13.51 -21.24 -4.53
CA LYS A 118 -12.50 -22.14 -3.98
C LYS A 118 -11.14 -21.46 -3.88
N ILE A 119 -10.27 -22.04 -3.07
CA ILE A 119 -8.86 -21.65 -3.00
C ILE A 119 -8.25 -21.67 -4.41
N GLY A 120 -7.53 -20.61 -4.75
CA GLY A 120 -6.91 -20.39 -6.05
C GLY A 120 -7.74 -19.58 -7.04
N ASP A 121 -9.05 -19.39 -6.80
CA ASP A 121 -9.88 -18.53 -7.63
C ASP A 121 -9.43 -17.06 -7.53
N TYR A 122 -9.59 -16.34 -8.64
CA TYR A 122 -9.43 -14.90 -8.68
C TYR A 122 -10.81 -14.25 -8.59
N ILE A 123 -10.95 -13.29 -7.69
CA ILE A 123 -12.21 -12.59 -7.45
C ILE A 123 -12.07 -11.10 -7.69
N GLN A 124 -13.17 -10.50 -8.14
CA GLN A 124 -13.36 -9.06 -8.16
C GLN A 124 -14.46 -8.70 -7.17
N TYR A 125 -14.17 -7.78 -6.26
CA TYR A 125 -15.14 -7.31 -5.26
C TYR A 125 -14.95 -5.82 -4.96
N ARG A 126 -15.94 -5.24 -4.29
CA ARG A 126 -15.85 -3.91 -3.70
C ARG A 126 -16.02 -4.03 -2.19
N PRO A 127 -14.98 -3.75 -1.37
CA PRO A 127 -15.11 -3.76 0.08
C PRO A 127 -16.18 -2.79 0.53
N LEU A 128 -17.10 -3.19 1.40
CA LEU A 128 -18.12 -2.29 1.97
C LEU A 128 -17.46 -1.07 2.61
N GLY A 129 -17.79 0.14 2.14
CA GLY A 129 -17.17 1.39 2.62
C GLY A 129 -15.95 1.88 1.85
N CYS A 130 -15.32 1.04 1.02
CA CYS A 130 -14.24 1.44 0.11
C CYS A 130 -14.78 1.73 -1.31
N PRO A 131 -14.37 2.83 -1.96
CA PRO A 131 -14.78 3.14 -3.33
C PRO A 131 -13.96 2.39 -4.40
N ILE A 132 -12.86 1.73 -4.02
CA ILE A 132 -11.91 1.11 -4.95
C ILE A 132 -12.31 -0.34 -5.23
N PRO A 133 -12.50 -0.76 -6.49
CA PRO A 133 -12.64 -2.16 -6.84
C PRO A 133 -11.34 -2.92 -6.54
N HIS A 134 -11.47 -4.03 -5.82
CA HIS A 134 -10.38 -4.92 -5.46
C HIS A 134 -10.37 -6.15 -6.37
N PHE A 135 -9.16 -6.61 -6.66
CA PHE A 135 -8.87 -7.82 -7.41
C PHE A 135 -7.93 -8.64 -6.56
N ALA A 136 -8.35 -9.86 -6.24
CA ALA A 136 -7.64 -10.67 -5.27
C ALA A 136 -7.67 -12.14 -5.65
N LYS A 137 -6.69 -12.88 -5.14
CA LYS A 137 -6.65 -14.33 -5.22
C LYS A 137 -7.07 -14.92 -3.88
N ILE A 138 -7.98 -15.88 -3.89
CA ILE A 138 -8.32 -16.65 -2.68
C ILE A 138 -7.15 -17.58 -2.38
N ILE A 139 -6.57 -17.45 -1.19
CA ILE A 139 -5.43 -18.27 -0.74
C ILE A 139 -5.83 -19.30 0.30
N ASP A 140 -6.91 -19.05 1.03
CA ASP A 140 -7.41 -19.97 2.04
C ASP A 140 -8.91 -19.72 2.32
N GLU A 141 -9.56 -20.67 2.98
CA GLU A 141 -10.96 -20.59 3.41
C GLU A 141 -11.11 -21.16 4.82
N ASN A 142 -11.73 -20.41 5.71
CA ASN A 142 -11.96 -20.85 7.08
C ASN A 142 -13.36 -20.42 7.58
N HIS A 143 -14.18 -21.38 8.02
CA HIS A 143 -15.54 -21.14 8.54
C HIS A 143 -16.43 -20.27 7.63
N GLY A 144 -16.31 -20.40 6.30
CA GLY A 144 -17.08 -19.62 5.32
C GLY A 144 -16.57 -18.19 5.11
N LEU A 145 -15.41 -17.86 5.67
CA LEU A 145 -14.64 -16.65 5.36
C LEU A 145 -13.52 -16.99 4.40
N TYR A 146 -13.26 -16.09 3.45
CA TYR A 146 -12.21 -16.27 2.45
C TYR A 146 -11.02 -15.38 2.79
N ILE A 147 -9.83 -15.97 2.84
CA ILE A 147 -8.59 -15.23 3.03
C ILE A 147 -8.00 -14.97 1.66
N VAL A 148 -7.64 -13.72 1.39
CA VAL A 148 -7.21 -13.29 0.06
C VAL A 148 -5.92 -12.50 0.09
N HIS A 149 -5.17 -12.57 -1.02
CA HIS A 149 -4.12 -11.63 -1.36
C HIS A 149 -4.60 -10.65 -2.43
N ILE A 150 -4.40 -9.36 -2.17
CA ILE A 150 -4.74 -8.30 -3.13
C ILE A 150 -3.65 -8.23 -4.20
N GLU A 151 -4.05 -8.40 -5.45
CA GLU A 151 -3.15 -8.27 -6.61
C GLU A 151 -3.32 -6.91 -7.31
N GLY A 152 -4.42 -6.20 -7.06
CA GLY A 152 -4.79 -4.99 -7.80
C GLY A 152 -5.12 -5.28 -9.28
N PRO A 153 -5.41 -4.25 -10.10
CA PRO A 153 -5.87 -4.43 -11.47
C PRO A 153 -4.74 -4.80 -12.46
N CYS A 154 -3.82 -5.70 -12.08
CA CYS A 154 -2.65 -6.08 -12.87
C CYS A 154 -2.99 -6.62 -14.27
N HIS A 155 -4.16 -7.23 -14.46
CA HIS A 155 -4.64 -7.68 -15.77
C HIS A 155 -4.82 -6.52 -16.77
N ARG A 156 -5.18 -5.31 -16.29
CA ARG A 156 -5.31 -4.11 -17.15
C ARG A 156 -3.97 -3.53 -17.59
N ILE A 157 -2.91 -3.92 -16.89
CA ILE A 157 -1.57 -3.36 -17.03
C ILE A 157 -0.69 -4.28 -17.86
N THR A 158 -0.79 -5.59 -17.61
CA THR A 158 0.10 -6.60 -18.21
C THR A 158 -0.48 -7.23 -19.47
N GLY A 159 -1.76 -6.98 -19.79
CA GLY A 159 -2.47 -7.64 -20.90
C GLY A 159 -2.71 -9.14 -20.68
N LYS A 160 -2.28 -9.71 -19.55
CA LYS A 160 -2.60 -11.09 -19.17
C LYS A 160 -4.05 -11.15 -18.72
N GLU A 161 -4.88 -11.84 -19.49
CA GLU A 161 -6.23 -12.15 -19.08
C GLU A 161 -6.18 -13.12 -17.89
N LYS A 162 -6.71 -12.67 -16.76
CA LYS A 162 -7.12 -13.53 -15.65
C LYS A 162 -8.64 -13.45 -15.59
N GLU A 163 -9.29 -14.60 -15.46
CA GLU A 163 -10.73 -14.66 -15.27
C GLU A 163 -11.05 -14.35 -13.80
N TYR A 164 -11.78 -13.26 -13.56
CA TYR A 164 -12.20 -12.87 -12.22
C TYR A 164 -13.68 -13.18 -12.00
N ILE A 165 -13.96 -13.89 -10.92
CA ILE A 165 -15.33 -14.11 -10.46
C ILE A 165 -15.78 -12.83 -9.74
N ASN A 166 -16.76 -12.14 -10.30
CA ASN A 166 -17.33 -10.97 -9.65
C ASN A 166 -18.30 -11.40 -8.55
N VAL A 167 -17.93 -11.09 -7.30
CA VAL A 167 -18.70 -11.42 -6.08
C VAL A 167 -19.40 -10.20 -5.48
N GLY A 168 -19.38 -9.06 -6.19
CA GLY A 168 -20.09 -7.85 -5.79
C GLY A 168 -19.48 -7.18 -4.56
N ILE A 169 -20.29 -6.99 -3.52
CA ILE A 169 -19.89 -6.34 -2.28
C ILE A 169 -19.44 -7.40 -1.29
N ALA A 170 -18.25 -7.23 -0.72
CA ALA A 170 -17.74 -8.05 0.37
C ALA A 170 -17.47 -7.19 1.60
N MET A 171 -17.59 -7.76 2.78
CA MET A 171 -17.12 -7.13 4.02
C MET A 171 -15.71 -7.62 4.32
N VAL A 172 -14.78 -6.69 4.55
CA VAL A 172 -13.46 -7.03 5.09
C VAL A 172 -13.64 -7.14 6.59
N VAL A 173 -13.43 -8.33 7.13
CA VAL A 173 -13.68 -8.62 8.55
C VAL A 173 -12.40 -8.74 9.37
N ALA A 174 -11.27 -9.01 8.71
CA ALA A 174 -9.97 -9.02 9.34
C ALA A 174 -8.83 -8.65 8.40
N PHE A 175 -7.72 -8.18 8.99
CA PHE A 175 -6.42 -8.01 8.36
C PHE A 175 -5.37 -8.84 9.09
N GLU A 176 -4.42 -9.39 8.33
CA GLU A 176 -3.22 -10.05 8.86
C GLU A 176 -1.97 -9.47 8.22
N GLY A 177 -0.95 -9.21 9.04
CA GLY A 177 0.33 -8.72 8.57
C GLY A 177 1.38 -8.54 9.67
N ILE A 178 2.45 -7.84 9.34
CA ILE A 178 3.57 -7.50 10.21
C ILE A 178 3.44 -6.05 10.66
N VAL A 179 3.43 -5.82 11.96
CA VAL A 179 3.40 -4.47 12.53
C VAL A 179 4.77 -3.83 12.37
N ILE A 180 4.81 -2.67 11.72
CA ILE A 180 5.98 -1.79 11.65
C ILE A 180 5.76 -0.64 12.64
N GLY A 181 6.51 -0.68 13.72
CA GLY A 181 6.39 0.25 14.85
C GLY A 181 6.17 -0.51 16.16
N LYS A 182 5.46 0.12 17.10
CA LYS A 182 5.14 -0.49 18.38
C LYS A 182 4.05 -1.55 18.20
N VAL A 183 4.38 -2.80 18.53
CA VAL A 183 3.43 -3.90 18.50
C VAL A 183 2.34 -3.68 19.56
N PRO A 184 1.04 -3.71 19.19
CA PRO A 184 -0.07 -3.56 20.13
C PRO A 184 -0.29 -4.84 20.96
N GLU A 185 -0.99 -4.72 22.08
CA GLU A 185 -1.43 -5.89 22.86
C GLU A 185 -2.78 -6.40 22.36
N VAL A 186 -3.03 -7.69 22.53
CA VAL A 186 -4.34 -8.31 22.24
C VAL A 186 -5.45 -7.60 23.04
N GLY A 187 -6.60 -7.41 22.41
CA GLY A 187 -7.78 -6.72 22.95
C GLY A 187 -7.79 -5.21 22.74
N HIS A 188 -6.70 -4.60 22.27
CA HIS A 188 -6.67 -3.16 21.98
C HIS A 188 -7.40 -2.84 20.68
N THR A 189 -8.20 -1.76 20.72
CA THR A 189 -8.63 -1.06 19.51
C THR A 189 -7.44 -0.28 18.95
N VAL A 190 -7.13 -0.49 17.67
CA VAL A 190 -5.99 0.09 16.98
C VAL A 190 -6.44 0.85 15.76
N LYS A 191 -5.64 1.84 15.36
CA LYS A 191 -5.70 2.57 14.11
C LYS A 191 -4.46 2.23 13.30
N PHE A 192 -4.63 1.76 12.08
CA PHE A 192 -3.50 1.31 11.27
C PHE A 192 -3.68 1.65 9.79
N ILE A 193 -2.57 1.69 9.07
CA ILE A 193 -2.54 1.83 7.62
C ILE A 193 -1.94 0.55 7.04
N PRO A 194 -2.71 -0.27 6.30
CA PRO A 194 -2.13 -1.39 5.57
C PRO A 194 -1.24 -0.85 4.45
N ASN A 195 -0.04 -1.39 4.36
CA ASN A 195 0.86 -1.05 3.28
C ASN A 195 0.24 -1.49 1.94
N HIS A 196 0.45 -0.68 0.91
CA HIS A 196 -0.18 -0.81 -0.41
C HIS A 196 -1.71 -0.60 -0.48
N CYS A 197 -2.37 -0.19 0.60
CA CYS A 197 -3.79 0.19 0.54
C CYS A 197 -3.98 1.47 -0.30
N MET A 198 -4.81 1.38 -1.34
CA MET A 198 -5.10 2.53 -2.23
C MET A 198 -6.21 3.46 -1.69
N MET A 199 -6.84 3.13 -0.57
CA MET A 199 -7.91 3.96 0.01
C MET A 199 -7.37 5.25 0.65
N GLN A 200 -6.07 5.30 0.97
CA GLN A 200 -5.39 6.48 1.53
C GLN A 200 -6.01 7.00 2.84
N LYS A 201 -6.65 6.11 3.60
CA LYS A 201 -7.31 6.37 4.89
C LYS A 201 -6.79 5.45 5.97
N VAL A 202 -6.92 5.87 7.22
CA VAL A 202 -6.65 5.03 8.37
C VAL A 202 -7.81 4.06 8.57
N HIS A 203 -7.48 2.81 8.87
CA HIS A 203 -8.45 1.79 9.28
C HIS A 203 -8.40 1.61 10.78
N SER A 204 -9.47 1.09 11.36
CA SER A 204 -9.48 0.69 12.76
C SER A 204 -9.98 -0.74 12.93
N GLY A 205 -9.62 -1.36 14.04
CA GLY A 205 -10.04 -2.72 14.38
C GLY A 205 -9.57 -3.10 15.77
N VAL A 206 -9.84 -4.34 16.17
CA VAL A 206 -9.42 -4.92 17.45
C VAL A 206 -8.38 -5.99 17.19
N VAL A 207 -7.25 -5.91 17.88
CA VAL A 207 -6.20 -6.93 17.81
C VAL A 207 -6.68 -8.17 18.56
N VAL A 208 -6.78 -9.31 17.88
CA VAL A 208 -7.23 -10.57 18.52
C VAL A 208 -6.11 -11.59 18.66
N GLU A 209 -5.03 -11.46 17.90
CA GLU A 209 -3.84 -12.31 17.98
C GLU A 209 -2.57 -11.52 17.69
N VAL A 210 -1.50 -11.80 18.46
CA VAL A 210 -0.16 -11.27 18.23
C VAL A 210 0.88 -12.37 18.46
N GLU A 211 1.77 -12.56 17.49
CA GLU A 211 2.90 -13.48 17.58
C GLU A 211 4.18 -12.78 17.11
N GLY A 212 5.05 -12.39 18.05
CA GLY A 212 6.18 -11.53 17.73
C GLY A 212 5.69 -10.16 17.24
N ASN A 213 5.93 -9.86 15.96
CA ASN A 213 5.43 -8.66 15.29
C ASN A 213 4.29 -8.95 14.29
N ARG A 214 3.86 -10.21 14.15
CA ARG A 214 2.67 -10.56 13.39
C ARG A 214 1.43 -10.20 14.20
N ALA A 215 0.45 -9.56 13.57
CA ALA A 215 -0.83 -9.24 14.19
C ALA A 215 -2.00 -9.70 13.31
N TYR A 216 -3.04 -10.21 13.96
CA TYR A 216 -4.35 -10.45 13.37
C TYR A 216 -5.37 -9.49 13.99
N ILE A 217 -6.02 -8.71 13.14
CA ILE A 217 -6.90 -7.59 13.53
C ILE A 217 -8.29 -7.87 12.97
N GLU A 218 -9.29 -7.94 13.83
CA GLU A 218 -10.71 -8.16 13.46
C GLU A 218 -11.57 -6.92 13.72
N GLY A 219 -12.86 -6.99 13.38
CA GLY A 219 -13.80 -5.91 13.66
C GLY A 219 -13.47 -4.65 12.87
N ILE A 220 -13.04 -4.84 11.61
CA ILE A 220 -12.48 -3.80 10.77
C ILE A 220 -13.52 -2.73 10.44
N ASP A 221 -13.19 -1.49 10.74
CA ASP A 221 -13.78 -0.31 10.12
C ASP A 221 -12.75 0.30 9.16
N LEU A 222 -13.16 0.48 7.90
CA LEU A 222 -12.33 1.10 6.87
C LEU A 222 -12.19 2.62 7.07
N LYS A 223 -12.79 3.16 8.13
CA LYS A 223 -12.71 4.55 8.57
C LYS A 223 -12.48 4.58 10.09
N VAL A 224 -12.01 5.72 10.58
CA VAL A 224 -11.92 6.01 12.01
C VAL A 224 -13.02 7.03 12.35
N TRP A 225 -13.76 6.77 13.44
CA TRP A 225 -14.77 7.67 13.99
C TRP A 225 -14.23 8.43 15.19
#